data_AF-A0A2N7XB35-F1
#
_entry.id   AF-A0A2N7XB35-F1
#
_cell.length_a   1.000
_cell.length_b   1.000
_cell.length_c   1.000
_cell.angle_alpha   90.00
_cell.angle_beta   90.00
_cell.angle_gamma   90.00
#
_symmetry.space_group_name_H-M   'P 1'
#
loop_
_entity.id
_entity.type
_entity.pdbx_description
1 polymer ?
#
loop_
_entity_poly.entity_id
_entity_poly.type
_entity_poly.pdbx_seq_one_letter_code
_entity_poly.pdbx_strand_id
1 'polypeptide(L)'
;VKTEQASGLPVLTVKLNRQALSRYGINVGDVQNLVEIAVGGKNSGMVFEGDRRFNIVVRLPEHLRSDISALKALPVPLPPLENPAKA
;
A
#
# COMPACT_ATOMS: atom_id res chain seq x y z
N VAL A 1 -24.25 -27.99 20.07
CA VAL A 1 -24.17 -26.80 19.19
C VAL A 1 -22.82 -26.88 18.48
N LYS A 2 -22.80 -27.16 17.18
CA LYS A 2 -21.55 -27.19 16.40
C LYS A 2 -21.10 -25.74 16.24
N THR A 3 -19.97 -25.40 16.84
CA THR A 3 -19.30 -24.12 16.61
C THR A 3 -18.62 -24.20 15.26
N GLU A 4 -19.17 -23.55 14.25
CA GLU A 4 -18.39 -23.19 13.07
C GLU A 4 -17.32 -22.20 13.53
N GLN A 5 -16.13 -22.72 13.85
CA GLN A 5 -14.94 -21.88 13.88
C GLN A 5 -14.74 -21.40 12.45
N ALA A 6 -15.03 -20.13 12.20
CA ALA A 6 -14.54 -19.42 11.03
C ALA A 6 -13.01 -19.30 11.15
N SER A 7 -12.29 -20.41 10.98
CA SER A 7 -10.84 -20.39 10.79
C SER A 7 -10.56 -20.00 9.35
N GLY A 8 -9.61 -19.09 9.13
CA GLY A 8 -8.87 -19.05 7.87
C GLY A 8 -9.06 -17.82 7.00
N LEU A 9 -9.23 -16.62 7.55
CA LEU A 9 -8.92 -15.41 6.78
C LEU A 9 -7.40 -15.25 6.72
N PRO A 10 -6.78 -15.21 5.53
CA PRO A 10 -5.35 -14.99 5.42
C PRO A 10 -5.01 -13.59 5.95
N VAL A 11 -4.13 -13.52 6.95
CA VAL A 11 -3.64 -12.26 7.53
C VAL A 11 -2.24 -12.00 7.03
N LEU A 12 -2.03 -10.87 6.36
CA LEU A 12 -0.71 -10.37 5.99
C LEU A 12 -0.20 -9.42 7.09
N THR A 13 0.89 -9.79 7.75
CA THR A 13 1.56 -8.91 8.72
C THR A 13 2.80 -8.29 8.10
N VAL A 14 2.84 -6.95 8.05
CA VAL A 14 3.96 -6.18 7.47
C VAL A 14 4.78 -5.61 8.62
N LYS A 15 6.04 -6.04 8.74
CA LYS A 15 6.98 -5.55 9.76
C LYS A 15 7.98 -4.60 9.13
N LEU A 16 7.81 -3.30 9.38
CA LEU A 16 8.67 -2.26 8.84
C LEU A 16 9.94 -2.10 9.69
N ASN A 17 11.12 -2.12 9.04
CA ASN A 17 12.38 -1.82 9.71
C ASN A 17 12.57 -0.30 9.83
N ARG A 18 12.14 0.26 10.97
CA ARG A 18 12.22 1.71 11.24
C ARG A 18 13.63 2.28 11.16
N GLN A 19 14.64 1.51 11.60
CA GLN A 19 16.04 1.95 11.57
C GLN A 19 16.59 2.04 10.14
N ALA A 20 16.14 1.18 9.23
CA ALA A 20 16.51 1.27 7.83
C ALA A 20 15.80 2.46 7.17
N LEU A 21 14.50 2.63 7.40
CA LEU A 21 13.72 3.73 6.84
C LEU A 21 14.26 5.10 7.24
N SER A 22 14.68 5.26 8.50
CA SER A 22 15.25 6.52 8.98
C SER A 22 16.54 6.91 8.28
N ARG A 23 17.37 5.94 7.85
CA ARG A 23 18.61 6.21 7.10
C ARG A 23 18.34 6.79 5.71
N TYR A 24 17.18 6.48 5.14
CA TYR A 24 16.74 6.99 3.83
C TYR A 24 15.79 8.19 3.95
N GLY A 25 15.54 8.68 5.17
CA GLY A 25 14.58 9.77 5.40
C GLY A 25 13.12 9.39 5.08
N ILE A 26 12.79 8.09 5.03
CA ILE A 26 11.47 7.62 4.65
C ILE A 26 10.56 7.55 5.89
N ASN A 27 9.35 8.10 5.78
CA ASN A 27 8.35 8.00 6.84
C ASN A 27 7.72 6.60 6.85
N VAL A 28 7.57 6.02 8.05
CA VAL A 28 6.86 4.75 8.27
C VAL A 28 5.42 4.80 7.71
N GLY A 29 4.74 5.95 7.89
CA GLY A 29 3.38 6.15 7.41
C GLY A 29 3.27 6.06 5.89
N ASP A 30 4.26 6.56 5.15
CA ASP A 30 4.28 6.50 3.70
C ASP A 30 4.41 5.07 3.20
N VAL A 31 5.29 4.27 3.83
CA VAL A 31 5.44 2.85 3.48
C VAL A 31 4.20 2.06 3.83
N GLN A 32 3.57 2.34 4.98
CA GLN A 32 2.34 1.67 5.38
C GLN A 32 1.19 1.97 4.41
N ASN A 33 1.01 3.23 4.04
CA ASN A 33 0.02 3.64 3.03
C ASN A 33 0.34 3.01 1.65
N LEU A 34 1.61 2.89 1.27
CA LEU A 34 2.00 2.22 0.02
C LEU A 34 1.58 0.74 0.01
N VAL A 35 1.76 0.02 1.12
CA VAL A 35 1.34 -1.38 1.23
C VAL A 35 -0.19 -1.50 1.25
N GLU A 36 -0.89 -0.57 1.90
CA GLU A 36 -2.35 -0.52 1.89
C GLU A 36 -2.90 -0.34 0.46
N ILE A 37 -2.36 0.62 -0.30
CA ILE A 37 -2.71 0.83 -1.71
C ILE A 37 -2.40 -0.43 -2.52
N ALA A 38 -1.22 -1.02 -2.33
CA ALA A 38 -0.79 -2.18 -3.09
C ALA A 38 -1.74 -3.39 -2.90
N VAL A 39 -2.16 -3.65 -1.66
CA VAL A 39 -2.93 -4.86 -1.29
C VAL A 39 -4.44 -4.60 -1.24
N GLY A 40 -4.87 -3.63 -0.45
CA GLY A 40 -6.29 -3.31 -0.23
C GLY A 40 -6.87 -2.40 -1.30
N GLY A 41 -6.02 -1.57 -1.91
CA GLY A 41 -6.42 -0.54 -2.84
C GLY A 41 -6.87 0.75 -2.16
N LYS A 42 -6.78 1.84 -2.90
CA LYS A 42 -7.18 3.17 -2.43
C LYS A 42 -8.02 3.89 -3.45
N ASN A 43 -9.04 4.61 -2.98
CA ASN A 43 -9.84 5.47 -3.82
C ASN A 43 -8.96 6.63 -4.34
N SER A 44 -8.85 6.74 -5.67
CA SER A 44 -8.08 7.77 -6.37
C SER A 44 -8.98 8.84 -7.00
N GLY A 45 -10.30 8.69 -6.93
CA GLY A 45 -11.23 9.66 -7.51
C GLY A 45 -12.56 9.03 -7.91
N MET A 46 -13.34 9.79 -8.69
CA MET A 46 -14.62 9.32 -9.20
C MET A 46 -14.70 9.51 -10.71
N VAL A 47 -15.29 8.54 -11.39
CA VAL A 47 -15.71 8.67 -12.79
C VAL A 47 -17.22 8.89 -12.85
N PHE A 48 -17.63 9.78 -13.74
CA PHE A 48 -19.02 10.15 -13.96
C PHE A 48 -19.49 9.60 -15.30
N GLU A 49 -20.62 8.92 -15.30
CA GLU A 49 -21.25 8.38 -16.51
C GLU A 49 -22.73 8.80 -16.53
N GLY A 50 -23.00 9.96 -17.12
CA GLY A 50 -24.27 10.67 -16.94
C GLY A 50 -24.46 11.06 -15.47
N ASP A 51 -25.56 10.60 -14.87
CA ASP A 51 -25.86 10.82 -13.45
C ASP A 51 -25.23 9.77 -12.51
N ARG A 52 -24.59 8.72 -13.06
CA ARG A 52 -23.97 7.65 -12.27
C ARG A 52 -22.56 8.06 -11.85
N ARG A 53 -22.21 7.73 -10.60
CA ARG A 53 -20.89 7.99 -10.01
C ARG A 53 -20.25 6.68 -9.57
N PHE A 54 -19.02 6.44 -10.03
CA PHE A 54 -18.25 5.25 -9.65
C PHE A 54 -16.91 5.67 -9.07
N ASN A 55 -16.47 5.00 -7.99
CA ASN A 55 -15.14 5.21 -7.44
C ASN A 55 -14.07 4.56 -8.31
N ILE A 56 -12.94 5.25 -8.47
CA ILE A 56 -11.74 4.72 -9.10
C ILE A 56 -10.84 4.20 -7.99
N VAL A 57 -10.54 2.91 -8.00
CA VAL A 57 -9.66 2.28 -7.00
C VAL A 57 -8.34 1.89 -7.66
N VAL A 58 -7.24 2.36 -7.10
CA VAL A 58 -5.89 1.98 -7.52
C VAL A 58 -5.37 0.91 -6.58
N ARG A 59 -4.89 -0.20 -7.15
CA ARG A 59 -4.27 -1.33 -6.44
C ARG A 59 -3.41 -2.17 -7.37
N LEU A 60 -2.59 -3.05 -6.81
CA LEU A 60 -1.84 -4.00 -7.63
C LEU A 60 -2.75 -5.09 -8.23
N PRO A 61 -2.36 -5.63 -9.40
CA PRO A 61 -2.95 -6.85 -9.94
C PRO A 61 -2.95 -8.00 -8.94
N GLU A 62 -3.95 -8.88 -9.01
CA GLU A 62 -4.13 -10.01 -8.09
C GLU A 62 -2.86 -10.88 -7.96
N HIS A 63 -2.21 -11.20 -9.07
CA HIS A 63 -1.03 -12.07 -9.08
C HIS A 63 0.15 -11.51 -8.24
N LEU A 64 0.30 -10.18 -8.18
CA LEU A 64 1.32 -9.54 -7.34
C LEU A 64 0.89 -9.44 -5.87
N ARG A 65 -0.42 -9.42 -5.60
CA ARG A 65 -0.95 -9.41 -4.22
C ARG A 65 -0.87 -10.77 -3.55
N SER A 66 -0.97 -11.85 -4.33
CA SER A 66 -0.77 -13.22 -3.84
C SER A 66 0.71 -13.62 -3.68
N ASP A 67 1.63 -12.85 -4.27
CA ASP A 67 3.07 -13.14 -4.21
C ASP A 67 3.78 -12.33 -3.11
N ILE A 68 4.18 -13.02 -2.04
CA ILE A 68 4.91 -12.44 -0.92
C ILE A 68 6.24 -11.84 -1.36
N SER A 69 6.91 -12.41 -2.37
CA SER A 69 8.19 -11.91 -2.88
C SER A 69 7.99 -10.59 -3.61
N ALA A 70 6.94 -10.49 -4.43
CA ALA A 70 6.56 -9.24 -5.09
C ALA A 70 6.21 -8.14 -4.07
N LEU A 71 5.47 -8.48 -3.01
CA LEU A 71 5.14 -7.53 -1.94
C LEU A 71 6.36 -7.08 -1.12
N LYS A 72 7.41 -7.91 -1.00
CA LYS A 72 8.67 -7.51 -0.38
C LYS A 72 9.51 -6.60 -1.27
N ALA A 73 9.33 -6.68 -2.58
CA ALA A 73 10.04 -5.91 -3.58
C ALA A 73 9.30 -4.62 -4.00
N LEU A 74 8.31 -4.17 -3.22
CA LEU A 74 7.57 -2.95 -3.52
C LEU A 74 8.52 -1.75 -3.60
N PRO A 75 8.49 -0.98 -4.69
CA PRO A 75 9.32 0.20 -4.84
C PRO A 75 8.82 1.28 -3.87
N VAL A 76 9.71 1.77 -3.01
CA VAL A 76 9.43 2.88 -2.09
C VAL A 76 10.14 4.12 -2.61
N PRO A 77 9.41 5.22 -2.90
CA PRO A 77 10.03 6.44 -3.37
C PRO A 77 10.89 7.05 -2.25
N LEU A 78 12.09 7.51 -2.62
CA LEU A 78 12.93 8.29 -1.72
C LEU A 78 12.40 9.72 -1.63
N PRO A 79 12.52 10.39 -0.47
CA PRO A 79 12.25 11.80 -0.38
C PRO A 79 13.14 12.57 -1.37
N PRO A 80 12.64 13.65 -1.98
CA PRO A 80 13.43 14.46 -2.89
C PRO A 80 14.68 14.99 -2.17
N LEU A 81 15.82 14.98 -2.86
CA LEU A 81 17.02 15.66 -2.38
C LEU A 81 16.68 17.15 -2.31
N GLU A 82 16.73 17.73 -1.12
CA GLU A 82 16.54 19.16 -0.91
C GLU A 82 17.59 19.89 -1.77
N ASN A 83 17.15 20.57 -2.82
CA ASN A 83 18.05 21.27 -3.74
C ASN A 83 18.47 22.58 -3.06
N PRO A 84 19.76 22.77 -2.69
CA PRO A 84 20.21 23.98 -2.00
C PRO A 84 20.12 25.25 -2.87
N ALA A 85 19.77 25.14 -4.16
CA ALA A 85 19.63 26.27 -5.08
C ALA A 85 18.34 27.11 -4.90
N LYS A 86 17.65 27.00 -3.74
CA LYS A 86 16.41 27.71 -3.45
C LYS A 86 16.44 28.55 -2.16
N ALA A 87 17.63 28.99 -1.74
CA ALA A 87 17.85 29.96 -0.66
C ALA A 87 18.39 31.28 -1.22
#